data_AF-A0A7R9QSQ7-F1
#
_entry.id   AF-A0A7R9QSQ7-F1
#
_cell.length_a   1.000
_cell.length_b   1.000
_cell.length_c   1.000
_cell.angle_alpha   90.00
_cell.angle_beta   90.00
_cell.angle_gamma   90.00
#
_symmetry.space_group_name_H-M   'P 1'
#
loop_
_entity.id
_entity.type
_entity.pdbx_description
1 polymer ?
#
loop_
_entity_poly.entity_id
_entity_poly.type
_entity_poly.pdbx_seq_one_letter_code
_entity_poly.pdbx_strand_id
1 'polypeptide(L)'
;MVYGLGFNSEGRLGLGHNTTIHTPQRVPELCHQNVHQFISGSDFVLAVNTDNNVIFSFGRNCWGQLGRHVDRDANLGGGVMTGDRLVVAMN
;
A
#
# COMPACT_ATOMS: atom_id res chain seq x y z
N MET A 1 -2.90 15.07 3.02
CA MET A 1 -1.48 14.71 2.84
C MET A 1 -1.24 13.38 3.53
N VAL A 2 -0.44 12.49 2.94
CA VAL A 2 -0.17 11.15 3.49
C VAL A 2 1.33 10.98 3.73
N TYR A 3 1.68 10.41 4.87
CA TYR A 3 3.06 10.17 5.28
C TYR A 3 3.22 8.73 5.79
N GLY A 4 4.38 8.13 5.51
CA GLY A 4 4.81 6.86 6.05
C GLY A 4 5.97 7.05 7.04
N LEU A 5 6.03 6.19 8.06
CA LEU A 5 7.17 6.06 8.97
C LEU A 5 7.19 4.67 9.61
N GLY A 6 8.37 4.20 10.00
CA GLY A 6 8.57 2.94 10.71
C GLY A 6 9.07 1.81 9.83
N PHE A 7 8.75 0.58 10.25
CA PHE A 7 9.23 -0.65 9.65
C PHE A 7 8.68 -0.85 8.23
N ASN A 8 9.56 -1.19 7.29
CA ASN A 8 9.20 -1.18 5.86
C ASN A 8 9.79 -2.33 5.04
N SER A 9 10.23 -3.44 5.65
CA SER A 9 10.85 -4.58 4.89
C SER A 9 9.96 -5.10 3.75
N GLU A 10 8.65 -4.99 3.94
CA GLU A 10 7.62 -5.46 3.00
C GLU A 10 7.11 -4.36 2.07
N GLY A 11 7.62 -3.13 2.14
CA GLY A 11 7.09 -2.00 1.38
C GLY A 11 5.76 -1.44 1.91
N ARG A 12 5.42 -1.73 3.17
CA ARG A 12 4.14 -1.36 3.81
C ARG A 12 3.94 0.15 3.99
N LEU A 13 4.98 0.96 3.75
CA LEU A 13 4.87 2.41 3.79
C LEU A 13 4.47 3.03 2.45
N GLY A 14 4.49 2.26 1.35
CA GLY A 14 4.11 2.76 0.03
C GLY A 14 5.08 3.79 -0.57
N LEU A 15 6.34 3.79 -0.13
CA LEU A 15 7.37 4.77 -0.53
C LEU A 15 8.17 4.36 -1.79
N GLY A 16 7.77 3.29 -2.47
CA GLY A 16 8.50 2.74 -3.62
C GLY A 16 9.82 2.04 -3.25
N HIS A 17 10.10 1.84 -1.97
CA HIS A 17 11.26 1.10 -1.46
C HIS A 17 10.91 0.35 -0.17
N ASN A 18 11.81 -0.54 0.28
CA ASN A 18 11.61 -1.37 1.47
C ASN A 18 12.52 -0.97 2.66
N THR A 19 13.17 0.19 2.58
CA THR A 19 13.97 0.73 3.68
C THR A 19 13.09 1.27 4.80
N THR A 20 13.35 0.81 6.03
CA THR A 20 12.76 1.36 7.26
C THR A 20 13.20 2.80 7.43
N ILE A 21 12.27 3.68 7.76
CA ILE A 21 12.51 5.11 7.96
C ILE A 21 12.03 5.53 9.35
N HIS A 22 12.73 6.46 9.99
CA HIS A 22 12.41 6.92 11.35
C HIS A 22 11.90 8.35 11.40
N THR A 23 11.82 9.02 10.25
CA THR A 23 11.21 10.33 10.08
C THR A 23 10.04 10.22 9.12
N PRO A 24 8.93 10.94 9.34
CA PRO A 24 7.81 10.94 8.39
C PRO A 24 8.27 11.35 6.99
N GLN A 25 8.05 10.47 6.01
CA GLN A 25 8.28 10.77 4.61
C GLN A 25 6.95 10.82 3.88
N ARG A 26 6.81 11.80 3.01
CA ARG A 26 5.60 11.98 2.19
C ARG A 26 5.47 10.76 1.27
N VAL A 27 4.25 10.24 1.13
CA VAL A 27 3.90 9.21 0.14
C VAL A 27 3.35 9.92 -1.10
N PRO A 28 4.16 10.17 -2.15
CA PRO A 28 3.77 11.05 -3.25
C PRO A 28 2.50 10.59 -3.96
N GLU A 29 2.37 9.28 -4.16
CA GLU A 29 1.31 8.62 -4.92
C GLU A 29 -0.07 8.83 -4.29
N LEU A 30 -0.15 8.96 -2.95
CA LEU A 30 -1.41 9.12 -2.21
C LEU A 30 -1.77 10.58 -1.90
N CYS A 31 -0.82 11.50 -1.98
CA CYS A 31 -1.04 12.90 -1.60
C CYS A 31 -2.09 13.62 -2.45
N HIS A 32 -2.37 13.13 -3.66
CA HIS A 32 -3.34 13.71 -4.60
C HIS A 32 -4.59 12.84 -4.77
N GLN A 33 -4.72 11.77 -4.00
CA GLN A 33 -5.75 10.74 -4.20
C GLN A 33 -6.93 10.86 -3.24
N ASN A 34 -7.06 11.95 -2.49
CA ASN A 34 -8.09 12.14 -1.46
C ASN A 34 -8.41 10.86 -0.66
N VAL A 35 -7.37 10.27 -0.05
CA VAL A 35 -7.54 9.07 0.78
C VAL A 35 -8.33 9.43 2.03
N HIS A 36 -9.44 8.72 2.24
CA HIS A 36 -10.34 8.92 3.37
C HIS A 36 -10.10 7.92 4.51
N GLN A 37 -9.62 6.72 4.18
CA GLN A 37 -9.41 5.66 5.15
C GLN A 37 -8.18 4.82 4.84
N PHE A 38 -7.55 4.30 5.89
CA PHE A 38 -6.53 3.26 5.81
C PHE A 38 -7.01 1.98 6.52
N ILE A 39 -6.68 0.83 5.94
CA ILE A 39 -6.87 -0.49 6.54
C ILE A 39 -5.51 -1.18 6.52
N SER A 40 -5.06 -1.72 7.64
CA SER A 40 -3.78 -2.43 7.72
C SER A 40 -3.98 -3.89 8.13
N GLY A 41 -3.24 -4.77 7.49
CA GLY A 41 -2.99 -6.13 7.96
C GLY A 41 -1.60 -6.24 8.58
N SER A 42 -1.11 -7.48 8.77
CA SER A 42 0.20 -7.73 9.37
C SER A 42 1.35 -7.10 8.58
N ASP A 43 1.30 -7.18 7.25
CA ASP A 43 2.39 -6.79 6.35
C ASP A 43 1.92 -5.97 5.13
N PHE A 44 0.67 -5.49 5.13
CA PHE A 44 0.09 -4.74 4.01
C PHE A 44 -0.82 -3.62 4.48
N VAL A 45 -1.07 -2.66 3.60
CA VAL A 45 -1.96 -1.52 3.81
C VAL A 45 -2.84 -1.31 2.58
N LEU A 46 -4.10 -0.96 2.82
CA LEU A 46 -5.04 -0.47 1.83
C LEU A 46 -5.36 1.00 2.16
N ALA A 47 -5.36 1.85 1.15
CA ALA A 47 -5.77 3.25 1.24
C ALA A 47 -7.00 3.47 0.35
N VAL A 48 -8.10 3.92 0.95
CA VAL A 48 -9.41 3.97 0.31
C VAL A 48 -9.76 5.41 -0.06
N ASN A 49 -10.04 5.63 -1.34
CA ASN A 49 -10.71 6.83 -1.83
C ASN A 49 -12.19 6.49 -2.10
N THR A 50 -13.07 6.99 -1.23
CA THR A 50 -14.53 6.82 -1.34
C THR A 50 -15.20 7.74 -2.36
N ASP A 51 -14.52 8.78 -2.85
CA ASP A 51 -15.10 9.70 -3.83
C ASP A 51 -15.18 9.05 -5.23
N ASN A 52 -14.20 8.20 -5.56
CA ASN A 52 -14.09 7.56 -6.87
C ASN A 52 -14.07 6.03 -6.82
N ASN A 53 -14.26 5.45 -5.63
CA ASN A 53 -14.23 4.01 -5.37
C ASN A 53 -12.93 3.34 -5.83
N VAL A 54 -11.79 3.97 -5.52
CA VAL A 54 -10.45 3.43 -5.80
C VAL A 54 -9.79 3.02 -4.49
N ILE A 55 -9.14 1.85 -4.51
CA ILE A 55 -8.35 1.35 -3.40
C ILE A 55 -6.91 1.22 -3.89
N PHE A 56 -5.99 1.84 -3.16
CA PHE A 56 -4.56 1.65 -3.33
C PHE A 56 -4.10 0.57 -2.37
N SER A 57 -3.33 -0.39 -2.85
CA SER A 57 -2.80 -1.47 -2.04
C SER A 57 -1.26 -1.50 -2.14
N PHE A 58 -0.60 -1.68 -0.99
CA PHE A 58 0.86 -1.73 -0.91
C PHE A 58 1.32 -2.57 0.29
N GLY A 59 2.54 -3.08 0.21
CA GLY A 59 3.09 -4.02 1.18
C GLY A 59 3.32 -5.41 0.60
N ARG A 60 3.31 -6.42 1.47
CA ARG A 60 3.49 -7.83 1.09
C ARG A 60 2.32 -8.34 0.26
N ASN A 61 2.62 -9.13 -0.78
CA ASN A 61 1.60 -9.73 -1.66
C ASN A 61 1.79 -11.23 -1.93
N CYS A 62 2.48 -11.97 -1.05
CA CYS A 62 2.74 -13.40 -1.27
C CYS A 62 1.48 -14.29 -1.25
N TRP A 63 0.33 -13.77 -0.81
CA TRP A 63 -0.95 -14.46 -0.78
C TRP A 63 -2.00 -13.83 -1.72
N GLY A 64 -1.61 -12.83 -2.52
CA GLY A 64 -2.54 -12.09 -3.37
C GLY A 64 -3.44 -11.11 -2.59
N GLN A 65 -3.12 -10.83 -1.32
CA GLN A 65 -3.93 -9.99 -0.43
C GLN A 65 -4.06 -8.53 -0.90
N LEU A 66 -3.20 -8.08 -1.82
CA LEU A 66 -3.29 -6.75 -2.42
C LEU A 66 -4.27 -6.67 -3.60
N GLY A 67 -4.86 -7.79 -4.02
CA GLY A 67 -5.81 -7.83 -5.13
C GLY A 67 -5.17 -7.82 -6.53
N ARG A 68 -3.84 -8.00 -6.61
CA ARG A 68 -3.07 -8.12 -7.85
C ARG A 68 -2.29 -9.44 -7.90
N HIS A 69 -1.69 -9.75 -9.04
CA HIS A 69 -0.84 -10.95 -9.20
C HIS A 69 0.17 -11.08 -8.07
N VAL A 70 0.28 -12.29 -7.53
CA VAL A 70 1.20 -12.64 -6.45
C VAL A 70 2.63 -12.31 -6.85
N ASP A 71 3.36 -11.64 -5.97
CA ASP A 71 4.79 -11.40 -6.13
C ASP A 71 5.52 -12.72 -5.87
N ARG A 72 5.84 -13.47 -6.94
CA ARG A 72 6.57 -14.74 -6.86
C ARG A 72 8.03 -14.56 -6.44
N ASP A 73 8.54 -13.34 -6.57
CA ASP A 73 9.90 -12.98 -6.21
C ASP A 73 9.87 -12.03 -5.01
N ALA A 74 10.32 -12.51 -3.85
CA ALA A 74 10.54 -11.70 -2.65
C ALA A 74 11.60 -10.58 -2.84
N ASN A 75 12.30 -10.57 -3.99
CA ASN A 75 13.33 -9.62 -4.37
C ASN A 75 12.86 -8.54 -5.35
N LEU A 76 11.57 -8.52 -5.74
CA LEU A 76 11.00 -7.37 -6.45
C LEU A 76 10.86 -6.22 -5.44
N GLY A 77 11.96 -5.47 -5.28
CA GLY A 77 12.09 -4.39 -4.33
C GLY A 77 10.98 -3.35 -4.47
N GLY A 78 10.48 -2.90 -3.34
CA GLY A 78 9.44 -1.87 -3.27
C GLY A 78 8.07 -2.47 -3.52
N GLY A 79 7.25 -2.59 -2.47
CA GLY A 79 5.83 -2.89 -2.62
C GLY A 79 5.22 -1.91 -3.62
N VAL A 80 5.00 -2.37 -4.86
CA VAL A 80 4.45 -1.53 -5.93
C VAL A 80 3.06 -1.13 -5.50
N MET A 81 2.86 0.17 -5.28
CA MET A 81 1.54 0.71 -5.02
C MET A 81 0.74 0.63 -6.31
N THR A 82 -0.31 -0.17 -6.29
CA THR A 82 -1.27 -0.25 -7.39
C THR A 82 -2.59 0.33 -6.91
N GLY A 83 -3.14 1.26 -7.69
CA GLY A 83 -4.48 1.77 -7.51
C GLY A 83 -5.42 1.04 -8.44
N ASP A 84 -6.20 0.11 -7.89
CA ASP A 84 -7.20 -0.63 -8.66
C ASP A 84 -8.60 -0.34 -8.14
N ARG A 85 -9.60 -0.46 -9.02
CA ARG A 85 -11.02 -0.53 -8.61
C ARG A 85 -11.27 -1.91 -8.00
N LEU A 86 -10.78 -2.10 -6.78
CA LEU A 86 -11.03 -3.30 -6.01
C LEU A 86 -12.40 -3.21 -5.37
N VAL A 87 -13.31 -4.10 -5.77
CA VAL A 87 -14.53 -4.38 -5.02
C VAL A 87 -14.14 -5.36 -3.92
N VAL A 88 -13.74 -4.84 -2.76
CA VAL A 88 -13.45 -5.70 -1.61
C VAL A 88 -14.78 -6.21 -1.06
N ALA A 89 -15.17 -7.43 -1.44
CA ALA A 89 -16.19 -8.17 -0.71
C ALA A 89 -15.55 -8.62 0.62
N MET A 90 -15.74 -7.83 1.68
CA MET A 90 -15.51 -8.32 3.04
C MET A 90 -16.65 -9.27 3.37
N ASN A 91 -16.33 -10.55 3.57
CA ASN A 91 -17.27 -11.57 4.02
C ASN A 91 -17.50 -11.45 5.53
#